data_AF-A0A3B8VT37-F1
#
_entry.id   AF-A0A3B8VT37-F1
#
_cell.length_a   1.000
_cell.length_b   1.000
_cell.length_c   1.000
_cell.angle_alpha   90.00
_cell.angle_beta   90.00
_cell.angle_gamma   90.00
#
_symmetry.space_group_name_H-M   'P 1'
#
loop_
_entity.id
_entity.type
_entity.pdbx_description
1 polymer ?
#
loop_
_entity_poly.entity_id
_entity_poly.type
_entity_poly.pdbx_seq_one_letter_code
_entity_poly.pdbx_strand_id
1 'polypeptide(L)'
;MSILPVSFQIYFPKENKRFIYNNRLHKFILEEKTALNKNELEVLKLTALGKREYEMAEMMEVEVNLIKYYKKSVLKKLSVYSMPEALYYALKQNLL
;
A
#
# COMPACT_ATOMS: atom_id res chain seq x y z
N MET A 1 10.55 -6.14 0.87
CA MET A 1 10.48 -6.06 -0.60
C MET A 1 9.64 -4.86 -0.95
N SER A 2 10.18 -3.92 -1.73
CA SER A 2 9.39 -2.82 -2.30
C SER A 2 8.44 -3.36 -3.35
N ILE A 3 7.29 -2.72 -3.42
CA ILE A 3 6.18 -3.14 -4.27
C ILE A 3 6.21 -2.36 -5.59
N LEU A 4 6.93 -1.23 -5.67
CA LEU A 4 7.05 -0.37 -6.85
C LEU A 4 7.93 -1.01 -7.94
N PRO A 5 7.56 -1.00 -9.24
CA PRO A 5 8.50 -1.35 -10.31
C PRO A 5 9.63 -0.33 -10.28
N VAL A 6 10.76 -0.73 -9.69
CA VAL A 6 11.90 0.14 -9.47
C VAL A 6 12.69 0.25 -10.77
N SER A 7 12.53 1.34 -11.50
CA SER A 7 13.42 1.69 -12.61
C SER A 7 14.72 2.33 -12.12
N PHE A 8 14.66 3.11 -11.04
CA PHE A 8 15.79 3.81 -10.44
C PHE A 8 15.71 3.78 -8.92
N GLN A 9 16.85 3.51 -8.27
CA GLN A 9 16.99 3.55 -6.81
C GLN A 9 18.30 4.21 -6.39
N ILE A 10 18.27 4.87 -5.24
CA ILE A 10 19.43 5.45 -4.58
C ILE A 10 19.58 4.76 -3.23
N TYR A 11 20.72 4.13 -2.99
CA TYR A 11 21.04 3.50 -1.72
C TYR A 11 22.07 4.33 -0.97
N PHE A 12 21.80 4.61 0.31
CA PHE A 12 22.70 5.30 1.24
C PHE A 12 23.21 4.30 2.28
N PRO A 13 24.39 3.66 2.07
CA PRO A 13 24.86 2.57 2.92
C PRO A 13 25.06 2.98 4.38
N LYS A 14 25.59 4.19 4.63
CA LYS A 14 25.88 4.70 5.96
C LYS A 14 24.63 4.81 6.85
N GLU A 15 23.48 5.08 6.24
CA GLU A 15 22.20 5.23 6.94
C GLU A 15 21.29 4.00 6.76
N ASN A 16 21.73 3.00 5.99
CA ASN A 16 20.94 1.88 5.54
C ASN A 16 19.57 2.27 4.93
N LYS A 17 19.52 3.40 4.20
CA LYS A 17 18.30 3.91 3.58
C LYS A 17 18.30 3.67 2.08
N ARG A 18 17.14 3.31 1.55
CA ARG A 18 16.92 3.14 0.11
C ARG A 18 15.78 4.03 -0.35
N PHE A 19 16.04 4.82 -1.37
CA PHE A 19 15.03 5.61 -2.05
C PHE A 19 14.72 4.99 -3.40
N ILE A 20 13.44 4.89 -3.72
CA ILE A 20 12.93 4.34 -4.97
C ILE A 20 12.28 5.49 -5.73
N TYR A 21 12.57 5.59 -7.01
CA TYR A 21 11.90 6.55 -7.87
C TYR A 21 10.45 6.12 -8.10
N ASN A 22 9.51 6.96 -7.68
CA ASN A 22 8.10 6.75 -7.93
C ASN A 22 7.71 7.47 -9.22
N ASN A 23 7.44 6.70 -10.27
CA ASN A 23 7.07 7.24 -11.58
C ASN A 23 5.77 8.05 -11.58
N ARG A 24 4.84 7.80 -10.64
CA ARG A 24 3.56 8.53 -10.54
C ARG A 24 3.73 9.88 -9.84
N LEU A 25 4.58 9.93 -8.82
CA LEU A 25 4.84 11.15 -8.05
C LEU A 25 6.03 11.95 -8.59
N HIS A 26 6.70 11.46 -9.63
CA HIS A 26 7.93 12.03 -10.21
C HIS A 26 9.00 12.39 -9.17
N LYS A 27 9.14 11.57 -8.11
CA LYS A 27 10.07 11.84 -7.00
C LYS A 27 10.62 10.56 -6.38
N PHE A 28 11.78 10.68 -5.74
CA PHE A 28 12.32 9.64 -4.88
C PHE A 28 11.53 9.56 -3.57
N ILE A 29 11.09 8.35 -3.22
CA ILE A 29 10.43 8.07 -1.95
C ILE A 29 11.19 6.99 -1.19
N LEU A 30 11.17 7.06 0.13
CA LEU A 30 11.85 6.10 0.99
C LEU A 30 11.15 4.74 0.90
N GLU A 31 11.91 3.68 0.62
CA GLU A 31 11.40 2.32 0.40
C GLU A 31 10.54 1.83 1.57
N GLU A 32 10.98 2.06 2.80
CA GLU A 32 10.27 1.63 4.01
C GLU A 32 8.85 2.22 4.11
N LYS A 33 8.63 3.40 3.52
CA LYS A 33 7.33 4.07 3.52
C LYS A 33 6.35 3.51 2.48
N THR A 34 6.81 2.58 1.64
CA THR A 34 5.98 1.96 0.60
C THR A 34 5.40 0.61 1.05
N ALA A 35 5.96 -0.01 2.10
CA ALA A 35 5.53 -1.31 2.56
C ALA A 35 4.16 -1.25 3.27
N LEU A 36 3.24 -2.11 2.84
CA LEU A 36 1.97 -2.32 3.53
C LEU A 36 2.20 -3.19 4.77
N ASN A 37 1.60 -2.80 5.89
CA ASN A 37 1.55 -3.64 7.10
C ASN A 37 0.44 -4.70 6.97
N LYS A 38 0.33 -5.59 7.97
CA LYS A 38 -0.63 -6.70 7.97
C LYS A 38 -2.08 -6.22 7.83
N ASN A 39 -2.47 -5.16 8.55
CA ASN A 39 -3.85 -4.67 8.54
C ASN A 39 -4.19 -3.97 7.23
N GLU A 40 -3.25 -3.23 6.65
CA GLU A 40 -3.38 -2.61 5.33
C GLU A 40 -3.50 -3.66 4.22
N LEU A 41 -2.72 -4.74 4.31
CA LEU A 41 -2.81 -5.88 3.39
C LEU A 41 -4.17 -6.58 3.54
N GLU A 42 -4.64 -6.78 4.76
CA GLU A 42 -5.93 -7.43 5.02
C GLU A 42 -7.11 -6.60 4.48
N VAL A 43 -7.11 -5.29 4.72
CA VAL A 43 -8.10 -4.39 4.11
C VAL A 43 -8.06 -4.47 2.59
N LEU A 44 -6.88 -4.58 1.99
CA LEU A 44 -6.75 -4.72 0.54
C LEU A 44 -7.30 -6.08 0.04
N LYS A 45 -7.05 -7.18 0.75
CA LYS A 45 -7.64 -8.50 0.45
C LYS A 45 -9.16 -8.49 0.55
N LEU A 46 -9.71 -7.95 1.64
CA LEU A 46 -11.16 -7.87 1.82
C LEU A 46 -11.82 -6.96 0.78
N THR A 47 -11.12 -5.91 0.34
CA THR A 47 -11.55 -5.09 -0.79
C THR A 47 -11.61 -5.92 -2.09
N ALA A 48 -10.63 -6.79 -2.34
CA ALA A 48 -10.63 -7.67 -3.52
C ALA A 48 -11.82 -8.65 -3.51
N LEU A 49 -12.25 -9.08 -2.32
CA LEU A 49 -13.42 -9.94 -2.11
C LEU A 49 -14.76 -9.18 -2.16
N GLY A 50 -14.75 -7.87 -2.45
CA GLY A 50 -15.96 -7.06 -2.56
C GLY A 50 -16.62 -6.70 -1.22
N LYS A 51 -15.91 -6.87 -0.09
CA LYS A 51 -16.45 -6.51 1.23
C LYS A 51 -16.65 -5.01 1.35
N ARG A 52 -17.71 -4.61 2.05
CA ARG A 52 -17.97 -3.21 2.43
C ARG A 52 -17.26 -2.88 3.74
N GLU A 53 -17.10 -1.58 4.02
CA GLU A 53 -16.30 -1.11 5.16
C GLU A 53 -16.81 -1.61 6.51
N TYR A 54 -18.13 -1.76 6.67
CA TYR A 54 -18.72 -2.31 7.90
C TYR A 54 -18.44 -3.82 8.03
N GLU A 55 -18.55 -4.59 6.95
CA GLU A 55 -18.22 -6.03 6.95
C GLU A 55 -16.74 -6.24 7.28
N MET A 56 -15.84 -5.39 6.72
CA MET A 56 -14.42 -5.44 7.05
C MET A 56 -14.16 -5.14 8.53
N ALA A 57 -14.85 -4.15 9.08
CA ALA A 57 -14.71 -3.74 10.46
C ALA A 57 -15.14 -4.87 11.42
N GLU A 58 -16.25 -5.55 11.11
CA GLU A 58 -16.71 -6.74 11.83
C GLU A 58 -15.69 -7.89 11.73
N MET A 59 -15.22 -8.22 10.52
CA MET A 59 -14.26 -9.32 10.30
C MET A 59 -12.90 -9.09 10.96
N MET A 60 -12.48 -7.83 11.08
CA MET A 60 -11.21 -7.45 11.69
C MET A 60 -11.33 -7.05 13.16
N GLU A 61 -12.55 -7.06 13.73
CA GLU A 61 -12.85 -6.64 15.11
C GLU A 61 -12.36 -5.21 15.43
N VAL A 62 -12.61 -4.28 14.52
CA VAL A 62 -12.21 -2.86 14.65
C VAL A 62 -13.36 -1.91 14.30
N GLU A 63 -13.18 -0.62 14.57
CA GLU A 63 -14.12 0.40 14.12
C GLU A 63 -14.03 0.65 12.60
N VAL A 64 -15.16 0.96 11.97
CA VAL A 64 -15.24 1.32 10.54
C VAL A 64 -14.32 2.50 10.19
N ASN A 65 -14.13 3.44 11.11
CA ASN A 65 -13.22 4.57 10.90
C ASN A 65 -11.76 4.12 10.76
N LEU A 66 -11.36 3.05 11.44
CA LEU A 66 -10.02 2.48 11.31
C LEU A 66 -9.83 1.80 9.95
N ILE A 67 -10.87 1.17 9.41
CA ILE A 67 -10.86 0.66 8.02
C ILE A 67 -10.65 1.79 7.01
N LYS A 68 -11.37 2.91 7.16
CA LYS A 68 -11.18 4.11 6.31
C LYS A 68 -9.76 4.66 6.42
N TYR A 69 -9.19 4.66 7.62
CA TYR A 69 -7.80 5.05 7.84
C TYR A 69 -6.83 4.12 7.11
N TYR A 70 -6.99 2.79 7.23
CA TYR A 70 -6.16 1.82 6.52
C TYR A 70 -6.26 1.98 5.01
N LYS A 71 -7.45 2.16 4.44
CA LYS A 71 -7.62 2.47 3.02
C LYS A 71 -6.83 3.71 2.61
N LYS A 72 -6.96 4.83 3.34
CA LYS A 72 -6.18 6.05 3.07
C LYS A 72 -4.68 5.80 3.14
N SER A 73 -4.23 5.01 4.10
CA SER A 73 -2.82 4.63 4.24
C SER A 73 -2.33 3.82 3.03
N VAL A 74 -3.10 2.80 2.61
CA VAL A 74 -2.82 2.01 1.40
C VAL A 74 -2.66 2.90 0.18
N LEU A 75 -3.63 3.79 -0.09
CA LEU A 75 -3.58 4.71 -1.23
C LEU A 75 -2.31 5.58 -1.21
N LYS A 76 -1.96 6.12 -0.04
CA LYS A 76 -0.76 6.94 0.16
C LYS A 76 0.53 6.14 -0.09
N LYS A 77 0.64 4.94 0.47
CA LYS A 77 1.84 4.09 0.38
C LYS A 77 2.06 3.56 -1.04
N LEU A 78 0.99 3.18 -1.73
CA LEU A 78 1.03 2.73 -3.12
C LEU A 78 1.06 3.90 -4.12
N SER A 79 0.84 5.13 -3.66
CA SER A 79 0.80 6.34 -4.50
C SER A 79 -0.25 6.25 -5.62
N VAL A 80 -1.45 5.84 -5.24
CA VAL A 80 -2.62 5.67 -6.12
C VAL A 80 -3.79 6.47 -5.58
N TYR A 81 -4.78 6.76 -6.43
CA TYR A 81 -5.90 7.63 -6.09
C TYR A 81 -7.16 6.88 -5.69
N SER A 82 -7.23 5.57 -5.97
CA SER A 82 -8.43 4.77 -5.71
C SER A 82 -8.09 3.34 -5.26
N MET A 83 -9.03 2.71 -4.53
CA MET A 83 -8.88 1.31 -4.11
C MET A 83 -8.84 0.33 -5.29
N PRO A 84 -9.61 0.51 -6.39
CA PRO A 84 -9.43 -0.29 -7.60
C PRO A 84 -8.02 -0.18 -8.19
N GLU A 85 -7.41 1.01 -8.22
CA GLU A 85 -6.01 1.16 -8.63
C GLU A 85 -5.06 0.43 -7.67
N ALA A 86 -5.29 0.52 -6.36
CA ALA A 86 -4.50 -0.20 -5.35
C ALA A 86 -4.57 -1.72 -5.55
N LEU A 87 -5.75 -2.25 -5.88
CA LEU A 87 -5.96 -3.68 -6.17
C LEU A 87 -5.23 -4.11 -7.45
N TYR A 88 -5.44 -3.40 -8.55
CA TYR A 88 -4.73 -3.66 -9.80
C TYR A 88 -3.21 -3.67 -9.58
N TYR A 89 -2.73 -2.72 -8.78
CA TYR A 89 -1.34 -2.61 -8.44
C TYR A 89 -0.82 -3.82 -7.65
N ALA A 90 -1.55 -4.22 -6.61
CA ALA A 90 -1.17 -5.33 -5.76
C ALA A 90 -1.21 -6.68 -6.48
N LEU A 91 -2.21 -6.91 -7.34
CA LEU A 91 -2.30 -8.10 -8.19
C LEU A 91 -1.13 -8.18 -9.18
N LYS A 92 -0.79 -7.07 -9.84
CA LYS A 92 0.34 -7.01 -10.79
C LYS A 92 1.69 -7.32 -10.13
N GLN A 93 1.81 -7.10 -8.82
CA GLN A 93 3.05 -7.26 -8.05
C GLN A 93 3.04 -8.54 -7.18
N ASN A 94 2.07 -9.45 -7.38
CA ASN A 94 1.90 -10.69 -6.60
C ASN A 94 1.86 -10.45 -5.07
N LEU A 95 1.23 -9.35 -4.64
CA LEU A 95 0.99 -9.09 -3.22
C LEU A 95 -0.28 -9.76 -2.68
N LEU A 96 -1.16 -10.17 -3.57
CA LEU A 96 -2.46 -10.78 -3.33
C LEU A 96 -2.56 -12.06 -4.12
#